data_AF-A0A183DBA5-F1
#
_entry.id   AF-A0A183DBA5-F1
#
_cell.length_a   1.000
_cell.length_b   1.000
_cell.length_c   1.000
_cell.angle_alpha   90.00
_cell.angle_beta   90.00
_cell.angle_gamma   90.00
#
_symmetry.space_group_name_H-M   'P 1'
#
loop_
_entity.id
_entity.type
_entity.pdbx_description
1 polymer ?
#
loop_
_entity_poly.entity_id
_entity_poly.type
_entity_poly.pdbx_seq_one_letter_code
_entity_poly.pdbx_strand_id
1 'polypeptide(L)'
;MELRCSSGSAIERWRALAGPSKMLRTLQPQNRDCLRARYALSDTRNLVHGADSEQTAIYELSLFAPYPKLCLKNVIPEIVC
;
A
#
# COMPACT_ATOMS: atom_id res chain seq x y z
N MET A 1 5.17 7.61 6.20
CA MET A 1 4.70 6.34 6.79
C MET A 1 4.91 5.27 5.73
N GLU A 2 5.68 4.22 6.03
CA GLU A 2 6.03 3.14 5.08
C GLU A 2 5.48 1.81 5.62
N LEU A 3 4.93 0.96 4.76
CA LEU A 3 4.41 -0.37 5.09
C LEU A 3 5.10 -1.42 4.21
N ARG A 4 5.52 -2.53 4.83
CA ARG A 4 6.17 -3.67 4.16
C ARG A 4 5.43 -4.96 4.51
N CYS A 5 5.42 -5.93 3.60
CA CYS A 5 4.81 -7.25 3.81
C CYS A 5 5.90 -8.34 3.73
N SER A 6 5.87 -9.31 4.65
CA SER A 6 6.87 -10.38 4.78
C SER A 6 6.60 -11.61 3.91
N SER A 7 5.40 -11.75 3.35
CA SER A 7 5.02 -12.85 2.46
C SER A 7 4.83 -12.38 1.02
N GLY A 8 5.14 -13.23 0.04
CA GLY A 8 5.06 -12.90 -1.39
C GLY A 8 3.66 -12.44 -1.81
N SER A 9 3.57 -11.46 -2.72
CA SER A 9 2.38 -10.61 -3.10
C SER A 9 2.12 -9.35 -2.27
N ALA A 10 3.17 -8.77 -1.65
CA ALA A 10 3.10 -7.47 -0.95
C ALA A 10 2.42 -6.36 -1.78
N ILE A 11 2.80 -6.25 -3.05
CA ILE A 11 2.29 -5.23 -3.99
C ILE A 11 0.80 -5.44 -4.23
N GLU A 12 0.39 -6.67 -4.56
CA GLU A 12 -1.01 -6.99 -4.83
C GLU A 12 -1.89 -6.73 -3.62
N ARG A 13 -1.45 -7.17 -2.43
CA ARG A 13 -2.17 -6.92 -1.17
C ARG A 13 -2.29 -5.44 -0.84
N TRP A 14 -1.19 -4.68 -0.97
CA TRP A 14 -1.22 -3.25 -0.74
C TRP A 14 -2.17 -2.54 -1.70
N ARG A 15 -2.15 -2.91 -2.99
CA ARG A 15 -3.03 -2.33 -4.01
C ARG A 15 -4.50 -2.68 -3.77
N ALA A 16 -4.80 -3.90 -3.34
CA ALA A 16 -6.15 -4.31 -2.97
C ALA A 16 -6.67 -3.49 -1.77
N LEU A 17 -5.84 -3.31 -0.74
CA LEU A 17 -6.17 -2.49 0.43
C LEU A 17 -6.33 -1.01 0.10
N ALA A 18 -5.43 -0.46 -0.72
CA ALA A 18 -5.47 0.94 -1.15
C ALA A 18 -6.70 1.24 -2.02
N GLY A 19 -7.01 0.36 -2.97
CA GLY A 19 -8.09 0.51 -3.94
C GLY A 19 -7.72 1.35 -5.17
N PRO A 20 -8.68 1.62 -6.08
CA PRO A 20 -8.41 2.28 -7.35
C PRO A 20 -7.85 3.70 -7.18
N SER A 21 -6.98 4.13 -8.09
CA SER A 21 -6.39 5.48 -8.07
C SER A 21 -7.34 6.57 -8.58
N LYS A 22 -8.42 6.19 -9.26
CA LYS A 22 -9.38 7.11 -9.91
C LYS A 22 -10.69 7.11 -9.15
N MET A 23 -11.12 8.29 -8.70
CA MET A 23 -12.28 8.49 -7.82
C MET A 23 -13.54 7.85 -8.40
N LEU A 24 -13.77 7.99 -9.72
CA LEU A 24 -14.91 7.36 -10.38
C LEU A 24 -14.95 5.82 -10.20
N ARG A 25 -13.79 5.16 -10.25
CA ARG A 25 -13.69 3.71 -9.99
C ARG A 25 -13.80 3.41 -8.51
N THR A 26 -13.18 4.24 -7.67
CA THR A 26 -13.20 4.11 -6.21
C THR A 26 -14.62 4.17 -5.63
N LEU A 27 -15.51 4.97 -6.21
CA LEU A 27 -16.91 5.11 -5.77
C LEU A 27 -17.81 3.93 -6.16
N GLN A 28 -17.31 2.96 -6.94
CA GLN A 28 -18.10 1.79 -7.29
C GLN A 28 -18.40 0.93 -6.05
N PRO A 29 -19.60 0.30 -5.95
CA PRO A 29 -20.03 -0.40 -4.75
C PRO A 29 -19.04 -1.45 -4.20
N GLN A 30 -18.34 -2.17 -5.08
CA GLN A 30 -17.37 -3.21 -4.72
C GLN A 30 -16.08 -2.67 -4.07
N ASN A 31 -15.83 -1.37 -4.13
CA ASN A 31 -14.60 -0.75 -3.60
C ASN A 31 -14.83 0.01 -2.29
N ARG A 32 -16.04 0.01 -1.72
CA ARG A 32 -16.42 0.85 -0.56
C ARG A 32 -15.54 0.66 0.68
N ASP A 33 -14.93 -0.51 0.84
CA ASP A 33 -14.11 -0.83 2.01
C ASP A 33 -12.61 -0.54 1.86
N CYS A 34 -12.15 -0.14 0.67
CA CYS A 34 -10.75 0.23 0.47
C CYS A 34 -10.41 1.59 1.12
N LEU A 35 -9.12 1.80 1.40
CA LEU A 35 -8.64 3.04 2.03
C LEU A 35 -9.02 4.30 1.24
N ARG A 36 -8.88 4.25 -0.09
CA ARG A 36 -9.23 5.38 -0.96
C ARG A 36 -10.71 5.68 -0.97
N ALA A 37 -11.59 4.68 -0.89
CA ALA A 37 -13.03 4.93 -0.83
C ALA A 37 -13.45 5.59 0.48
N ARG A 38 -12.76 5.29 1.57
CA ARG A 38 -13.06 5.84 2.89
C ARG A 38 -12.48 7.24 3.11
N TYR A 39 -11.32 7.54 2.53
CA TYR A 39 -10.56 8.73 2.92
C TYR A 39 -9.95 9.57 1.78
N ALA A 40 -10.06 9.15 0.50
CA ALA A 40 -9.58 9.99 -0.60
C ALA A 40 -10.49 11.21 -0.78
N LEU A 41 -9.88 12.36 -1.12
CA LEU A 41 -10.60 13.61 -1.39
C LEU A 41 -10.76 13.88 -2.89
N SER A 42 -9.81 13.40 -3.71
CA SER A 42 -9.81 13.55 -5.17
C SER A 42 -8.85 12.55 -5.82
N ASP A 43 -8.81 12.53 -7.15
CA ASP A 43 -7.86 11.74 -7.96
C ASP A 43 -6.39 11.98 -7.56
N THR A 44 -6.04 13.23 -7.25
CA THR A 44 -4.67 13.63 -6.89
C THR A 44 -4.44 13.63 -5.38
N ARG A 45 -5.51 13.76 -4.59
CA ARG A 45 -5.49 13.65 -3.13
C ARG A 45 -6.10 12.30 -2.71
N ASN A 46 -5.46 11.22 -3.14
CA ASN A 46 -5.95 9.86 -3.02
C ASN A 46 -5.36 9.08 -1.82
N LEU A 47 -5.00 9.80 -0.75
CA LEU A 47 -4.51 9.29 0.54
C LEU A 47 -3.15 8.57 0.53
N VAL A 48 -2.97 7.55 -0.30
CA VAL A 48 -1.80 6.66 -0.29
C VAL A 48 -1.23 6.44 -1.68
N HIS A 49 0.09 6.29 -1.75
CA HIS A 49 0.85 5.83 -2.92
C HIS A 49 1.30 4.37 -2.74
N GLY A 50 1.63 3.70 -3.83
CA GLY A 50 2.25 2.39 -3.80
C GLY A 50 2.66 1.93 -5.19
N ALA A 51 3.79 1.22 -5.25
CA ALA A 51 4.30 0.64 -6.48
C ALA A 51 3.28 -0.30 -7.15
N ASP A 52 3.40 -0.44 -8.46
CA ASP A 52 2.57 -1.30 -9.30
C ASP A 52 3.27 -2.59 -9.76
N SER A 53 4.60 -2.65 -9.63
CA SER A 53 5.43 -3.80 -10.00
C SER A 53 6.64 -3.90 -9.07
N GLU A 54 7.29 -5.06 -9.07
CA GLU A 54 8.50 -5.26 -8.28
C GLU A 54 9.64 -4.35 -8.74
N GLN A 55 9.74 -4.13 -10.06
CA GLN A 55 10.73 -3.24 -10.66
C GLN A 55 10.53 -1.79 -10.19
N THR A 56 9.30 -1.28 -10.22
CA THR A 56 9.00 0.07 -9.74
C THR A 56 9.16 0.16 -8.22
N ALA A 57 8.82 -0.88 -7.48
CA ALA A 57 9.07 -0.93 -6.03
C ALA A 57 10.56 -0.85 -5.70
N ILE A 58 11.42 -1.62 -6.38
CA ILE A 58 12.87 -1.58 -6.18
C ILE A 58 13.44 -0.20 -6.55
N TYR A 59 12.99 0.37 -7.68
CA TYR A 59 13.41 1.71 -8.10
C TYR A 59 12.98 2.78 -7.11
N GLU A 60 11.70 2.84 -6.73
CA GLU A 60 11.20 3.76 -5.71
C GLU A 60 11.95 3.57 -4.40
N LEU A 61 12.23 2.31 -4.02
CA LEU A 61 13.05 2.01 -2.85
C LEU A 61 14.51 2.50 -3.02
N SER A 62 15.06 2.63 -4.21
CA SER A 62 16.39 3.24 -4.34
C SER A 62 16.35 4.76 -4.12
N LEU A 63 15.23 5.41 -4.44
CA LEU A 63 15.08 6.87 -4.32
C LEU A 63 15.03 7.37 -2.87
N PHE A 64 14.45 6.58 -1.96
CA PHE A 64 14.32 6.95 -0.53
C PHE A 64 15.39 6.34 0.38
N ALA A 65 16.42 5.72 -0.20
CA ALA A 65 17.53 5.18 0.55
C ALA A 65 18.41 6.29 1.18
N PRO A 66 19.14 6.01 2.28
CA PRO A 66 19.22 4.73 3.00
C PRO A 66 18.05 4.51 3.96
N TYR A 67 17.64 3.24 4.11
CA TYR A 67 16.55 2.87 5.01
C TYR A 67 17.00 2.72 6.46
N PRO A 68 16.15 3.12 7.43
CA PRO A 68 16.32 2.64 8.79
C PRO A 68 16.21 1.11 8.82
N LYS A 69 17.02 0.46 9.65
CA LYS A 69 16.90 -0.98 9.88
C LYS A 69 15.55 -1.28 10.53
N LEU A 70 14.63 -1.88 9.77
CA LEU A 70 13.34 -2.34 10.28
C LEU A 70 13.48 -3.75 10.86
N CYS A 71 13.38 -3.89 12.18
CA CYS A 71 13.21 -5.19 12.83
C CYS A 71 11.73 -5.58 12.87
N LEU A 72 11.27 -6.31 11.85
CA LEU A 72 9.87 -6.76 11.74
C LEU A 72 9.40 -7.61 12.92
N LYS A 73 10.33 -8.25 13.64
CA LYS A 73 10.08 -9.05 14.86
C LYS A 73 9.38 -8.27 15.97
N ASN A 74 9.58 -6.95 16.01
CA ASN A 74 9.01 -6.09 17.05
C ASN A 74 7.73 -5.38 16.58
N VAL A 75 7.35 -5.52 15.31
CA VAL A 75 6.25 -4.78 14.68
C VAL A 75 5.05 -5.69 14.37
N ILE A 76 5.32 -6.96 14.08
CA ILE A 76 4.28 -7.95 13.78
C ILE A 76 4.16 -8.83 15.03
N PRO A 77 3.07 -8.75 15.82
CA PRO A 77 2.83 -9.72 16.88
C PRO A 77 2.77 -11.11 16.22
N GLU A 78 3.38 -12.13 16.84
CA GLU A 78 3.31 -13.50 16.35
C GLU A 78 1.84 -13.86 16.16
N ILE A 79 1.41 -13.98 14.90
CA ILE A 79 0.05 -14.42 14.57
C ILE A 79 -0.01 -15.89 14.95
N VAL A 80 -0.58 -16.18 16.11
CA VAL A 80 -0.99 -17.53 16.49
C VAL A 80 -2.18 -17.89 15.59
N CYS A 81 -2.05 -19.05 14.92
CA CYS A 81 -2.97 -19.60 13.93
C CYS A 81 -4.44 -19.61 14.35
#